data_AF-A0A7J3AQR6-F1
#
_entry.id   AF-A0A7J3AQR6-F1
#
_cell.length_a   1.000
_cell.length_b   1.000
_cell.length_c   1.000
_cell.angle_alpha   90.00
_cell.angle_beta   90.00
_cell.angle_gamma   90.00
#
_symmetry.space_group_name_H-M   'P 1'
#
loop_
_entity.id
_entity.type
_entity.pdbx_description
1 polymer ?
#
loop_
_entity_poly.entity_id
_entity_poly.type
_entity_poly.pdbx_seq_one_letter_code
_entity_poly.pdbx_strand_id
1 'polypeptide(L)'
;MRLRKPIDAETEQLNRLTDLITCMDSIRGYRRRSSVALGDKFGALKGRAASQANKIWKEVKPDVDRIVDMPLQIPGIPTMIRMNHYLRISSRIFLIFFAIIVGAFFVPAYRPYLGLFRELWFFSFVILGLVITTYGAIALDYRIRRKVVQFEKETIDRYEKNVQKIARACQRLIDLLRDEIRRTRKDPYDFPIRLFYDDYDGIQIIDSFNPRIMLFFKQKFKVYVAIVSV
;
A
#
# COMPACT_ATOMS: atom_id res chain seq x y z
N MET A 1 -25.34 20.11 -8.19
CA MET A 1 -24.82 19.27 -7.11
C MET A 1 -25.50 17.90 -7.21
N ARG A 2 -24.89 16.92 -7.91
CA ARG A 2 -25.50 15.58 -8.05
C ARG A 2 -25.35 14.85 -6.72
N LEU A 3 -26.44 14.71 -5.97
CA LEU A 3 -26.50 13.90 -4.75
C LEU A 3 -26.03 12.49 -5.09
N ARG A 4 -24.91 12.07 -4.49
CA ARG A 4 -24.36 10.72 -4.65
C ARG A 4 -25.42 9.75 -4.11
N LYS A 5 -26.04 8.95 -4.98
CA LYS A 5 -26.98 7.90 -4.55
C LYS A 5 -26.31 7.06 -3.45
N PRO A 6 -27.03 6.67 -2.39
CA PRO A 6 -26.48 5.78 -1.39
C PRO A 6 -25.98 4.51 -2.08
N ILE A 7 -24.71 4.18 -1.87
CA ILE A 7 -24.13 2.95 -2.38
C ILE A 7 -24.89 1.81 -1.69
N ASP A 8 -25.50 0.95 -2.48
CA ASP A 8 -26.21 -0.20 -1.95
C ASP A 8 -25.22 -1.21 -1.35
N ALA A 9 -25.68 -1.97 -0.36
CA ALA A 9 -24.83 -2.88 0.40
C ALA A 9 -24.16 -3.95 -0.49
N GLU A 10 -24.77 -4.32 -1.62
CA GLU A 10 -24.20 -5.31 -2.55
C GLU A 10 -23.06 -4.72 -3.37
N THR A 11 -23.20 -3.50 -3.90
CA THR A 11 -22.10 -2.77 -4.57
C THR A 11 -20.92 -2.58 -3.62
N GLU A 12 -21.19 -2.25 -2.36
CA GLU A 12 -20.13 -2.10 -1.37
C GLU A 12 -19.36 -3.40 -1.14
N GLN A 13 -20.06 -4.55 -1.08
CA GLN A 13 -19.42 -5.86 -0.94
C GLN A 13 -18.56 -6.22 -2.16
N LEU A 14 -19.06 -6.00 -3.37
CA LEU A 14 -18.32 -6.27 -4.61
C LEU A 14 -17.06 -5.38 -4.71
N ASN A 15 -17.15 -4.10 -4.32
CA ASN A 15 -16.00 -3.21 -4.25
C ASN A 15 -14.96 -3.69 -3.22
N ARG A 16 -15.41 -4.12 -2.04
CA ARG A 16 -14.50 -4.69 -1.02
C ARG A 16 -13.79 -5.95 -1.51
N LEU A 17 -14.49 -6.80 -2.27
CA LEU A 17 -13.91 -8.00 -2.86
C LEU A 17 -12.89 -7.67 -3.96
N THR A 18 -13.19 -6.68 -4.80
CA THR A 18 -12.28 -6.16 -5.83
C THR A 18 -10.99 -5.59 -5.22
N ASP A 19 -11.13 -4.80 -4.15
CA ASP A 19 -10.01 -4.27 -3.36
C ASP A 19 -9.16 -5.37 -2.73
N LEU A 20 -9.81 -6.44 -2.26
CA LEU A 20 -9.17 -7.58 -1.64
C LEU A 20 -8.35 -8.38 -2.66
N ILE A 21 -8.90 -8.65 -3.84
CA ILE A 21 -8.19 -9.29 -4.97
C ILE A 21 -6.96 -8.46 -5.33
N THR A 22 -7.13 -7.16 -5.51
CA THR A 22 -6.02 -6.22 -5.82
C THR A 22 -4.93 -6.28 -4.74
N CYS A 23 -5.30 -6.38 -3.47
CA CYS A 23 -4.35 -6.47 -2.37
C CYS A 23 -3.61 -7.82 -2.35
N MET A 24 -4.32 -8.93 -2.54
CA MET A 24 -3.74 -10.28 -2.60
C MET A 24 -2.76 -10.41 -3.78
N ASP A 25 -3.15 -9.95 -4.95
CA ASP A 25 -2.30 -9.97 -6.14
C ASP A 25 -1.08 -9.05 -5.99
N SER A 26 -1.23 -7.93 -5.27
CA SER A 26 -0.07 -7.08 -4.94
C SER A 26 0.99 -7.82 -4.11
N ILE A 27 0.58 -8.72 -3.21
CA ILE A 27 1.50 -9.52 -2.37
C ILE A 27 2.22 -10.57 -3.21
N ARG A 28 1.53 -11.15 -4.20
CA ARG A 28 2.16 -12.03 -5.21
C ARG A 28 3.33 -11.33 -5.91
N GLY A 29 3.18 -10.03 -6.21
CA GLY A 29 4.22 -9.16 -6.75
C GLY A 29 5.21 -8.61 -5.71
N TYR A 30 5.33 -9.25 -4.54
CA TYR A 30 6.18 -8.84 -3.41
C TYR A 30 5.94 -7.39 -2.93
N ARG A 31 4.76 -6.82 -3.20
CA ARG A 31 4.45 -5.46 -2.72
C ARG A 31 4.15 -5.51 -1.23
N ARG A 32 4.78 -4.60 -0.49
CA ARG A 32 4.62 -4.49 0.97
C ARG A 32 3.19 -4.11 1.33
N ARG A 33 2.48 -5.05 1.94
CA ARG A 33 1.17 -4.86 2.57
C ARG A 33 1.23 -5.47 3.96
N SER A 34 0.47 -4.92 4.90
CA SER A 34 0.34 -5.52 6.23
C SER A 34 -0.61 -6.72 6.13
N SER A 35 -0.16 -7.89 6.61
CA SER A 35 -1.01 -9.08 6.73
C SER A 35 -2.21 -8.83 7.66
N VAL A 36 -2.00 -8.07 8.75
CA VAL A 36 -3.07 -7.71 9.69
C VAL A 36 -4.15 -6.90 8.97
N ALA A 37 -3.75 -5.86 8.22
CA ALA A 37 -4.69 -5.03 7.47
C ALA A 37 -5.44 -5.83 6.37
N LEU A 38 -4.83 -6.90 5.86
CA LEU A 38 -5.48 -7.79 4.92
C LEU A 38 -6.51 -8.68 5.63
N GLY A 39 -6.18 -9.21 6.81
CA GLY A 39 -7.12 -9.92 7.68
C GLY A 39 -8.35 -9.08 8.02
N ASP A 40 -8.16 -7.80 8.34
CA ASP A 40 -9.26 -6.86 8.60
C ASP A 40 -10.17 -6.69 7.37
N LYS A 41 -9.59 -6.64 6.16
CA LYS A 41 -10.35 -6.58 4.90
C LYS A 41 -11.18 -7.84 4.66
N PHE A 42 -10.65 -9.02 4.97
CA PHE A 42 -11.41 -10.28 4.93
C PHE A 42 -12.53 -10.29 5.97
N GLY A 43 -12.28 -9.81 7.19
CA GLY A 43 -13.26 -9.70 8.26
C GLY A 43 -14.38 -8.68 7.99
N ALA A 44 -14.11 -7.67 7.16
CA ALA A 44 -15.09 -6.67 6.75
C ALA A 44 -16.11 -7.18 5.71
N LEU A 45 -15.87 -8.34 5.07
CA LEU A 45 -16.85 -8.93 4.17
C LEU A 45 -18.07 -9.44 4.96
N LYS A 46 -19.25 -9.43 4.33
CA LYS A 46 -20.50 -9.95 4.92
C LYS A 46 -21.13 -11.01 4.02
N GLY A 47 -22.05 -11.81 4.59
CA GLY A 47 -22.82 -12.80 3.85
C GLY A 47 -22.01 -14.02 3.38
N ARG A 48 -22.45 -14.64 2.28
CA ARG A 48 -21.86 -15.86 1.71
C ARG A 48 -20.42 -15.65 1.26
N ALA A 49 -20.14 -14.53 0.58
CA ALA A 49 -18.80 -14.16 0.15
C ALA A 49 -17.81 -14.10 1.31
N ALA A 50 -18.24 -13.62 2.49
CA ALA A 50 -17.39 -13.59 3.67
C ALA A 50 -16.96 -14.98 4.14
N SER A 51 -17.87 -15.95 4.15
CA SER A 51 -17.56 -17.32 4.58
C SER A 51 -16.51 -17.97 3.65
N GLN A 52 -16.71 -17.85 2.34
CA GLN A 52 -15.79 -18.42 1.35
C GLN A 52 -14.44 -17.69 1.35
N ALA A 53 -14.44 -16.36 1.36
CA ALA A 53 -13.23 -15.55 1.44
C ALA A 53 -12.44 -15.82 2.73
N ASN A 54 -13.11 -15.92 3.88
CA ASN A 54 -12.44 -16.26 5.14
C ASN A 54 -11.85 -17.67 5.16
N LYS A 55 -12.48 -18.63 4.47
CA LYS A 55 -11.89 -19.97 4.29
C LYS A 55 -10.60 -19.89 3.46
N ILE A 56 -10.63 -19.17 2.33
CA ILE A 56 -9.45 -18.91 1.49
C ILE A 56 -8.35 -18.22 2.33
N TRP A 57 -8.71 -17.22 3.12
CA TRP A 57 -7.78 -16.50 3.98
C TRP A 57 -7.09 -17.41 4.99
N LYS A 58 -7.85 -18.23 5.71
CA LYS A 58 -7.28 -19.16 6.71
C LYS A 58 -6.28 -20.13 6.07
N GLU A 59 -6.55 -20.59 4.86
CA GLU A 59 -5.67 -21.50 4.11
C GLU A 59 -4.38 -20.80 3.65
N VAL A 60 -4.47 -19.57 3.13
CA VAL A 60 -3.34 -18.86 2.52
C VAL A 60 -2.58 -17.94 3.47
N LYS A 61 -3.16 -17.58 4.63
CA LYS A 61 -2.58 -16.65 5.61
C LYS A 61 -1.14 -17.01 5.99
N PRO A 62 -0.78 -18.27 6.31
CA PRO A 62 0.60 -18.61 6.65
C PRO A 62 1.57 -18.35 5.51
N ASP A 63 1.14 -18.55 4.26
CA ASP A 63 1.96 -18.31 3.08
C ASP A 63 2.10 -16.82 2.78
N VAL A 64 1.05 -16.03 3.02
CA VAL A 64 1.07 -14.56 2.97
C VAL A 64 1.97 -13.98 4.04
N ASP A 65 1.86 -14.43 5.29
CA ASP A 65 2.70 -13.99 6.41
C ASP A 65 4.18 -14.20 6.08
N ARG A 66 4.55 -15.36 5.53
CA ARG A 66 5.94 -15.65 5.12
C ARG A 66 6.48 -14.69 4.05
N ILE A 67 5.66 -14.30 3.07
CA ILE A 67 6.08 -13.38 2.00
C ILE A 67 6.14 -11.94 2.52
N VAL A 68 5.14 -11.53 3.31
CA VAL A 68 5.07 -10.18 3.90
C VAL A 68 6.21 -9.94 4.89
N ASP A 69 6.56 -10.94 5.70
CA ASP A 69 7.61 -10.85 6.71
C ASP A 69 9.01 -11.16 6.16
N MET A 70 9.12 -11.60 4.90
CA MET A 70 10.40 -11.89 4.25
C MET A 70 11.43 -10.74 4.40
N PRO A 71 11.07 -9.44 4.21
CA PRO A 71 12.04 -8.36 4.38
C PRO A 71 12.60 -8.24 5.80
N LEU A 72 11.89 -8.73 6.81
CA LEU A 72 12.34 -8.70 8.21
C LEU A 72 13.40 -9.77 8.51
N GLN A 73 13.48 -10.82 7.69
CA GLN A 73 14.50 -11.85 7.79
C GLN A 73 15.87 -11.37 7.30
N ILE A 74 15.92 -10.24 6.57
CA ILE A 74 17.16 -9.70 6.03
C ILE A 74 17.94 -8.97 7.13
N PRO A 75 19.20 -9.35 7.41
CA PRO A 75 19.98 -8.76 8.48
C PRO A 75 20.15 -7.24 8.28
N GLY A 76 19.85 -6.49 9.33
CA GLY A 76 19.96 -5.03 9.37
C GLY A 76 18.76 -4.26 8.79
N ILE A 77 17.86 -4.89 8.04
CA ILE A 77 16.64 -4.21 7.54
C ILE A 77 15.71 -3.76 8.66
N PRO A 78 15.41 -4.57 9.70
CA PRO A 78 14.57 -4.12 10.82
C PRO A 78 15.12 -2.86 11.50
N THR A 79 16.44 -2.76 11.64
CA THR A 79 17.10 -1.56 12.19
C THR A 79 16.98 -0.36 11.25
N MET A 80 17.16 -0.56 9.94
CA MET A 80 16.94 0.51 8.95
C MET A 80 15.49 1.00 8.91
N ILE A 81 14.51 0.11 9.03
CA ILE A 81 13.08 0.46 9.10
C ILE A 81 12.80 1.30 10.36
N ARG A 82 13.31 0.88 11.52
CA ARG A 82 13.18 1.64 12.77
C ARG A 82 13.82 3.02 12.65
N MET A 83 15.04 3.10 12.11
CA MET A 83 15.74 4.38 11.88
C MET A 83 14.97 5.30 10.94
N ASN A 84 14.43 4.77 9.84
CA ASN A 84 13.59 5.54 8.93
C ASN A 84 12.29 6.03 9.61
N HIS A 85 11.69 5.23 10.48
CA HIS A 85 10.54 5.64 11.27
C HIS A 85 10.88 6.82 12.20
N TYR A 86 12.00 6.74 12.92
CA TYR A 86 12.48 7.86 13.75
C TYR A 86 12.75 9.12 12.93
N LEU A 87 13.43 9.01 11.78
CA LEU A 87 13.68 10.17 10.91
C LEU A 87 12.39 10.83 10.42
N ARG A 88 11.36 10.04 10.09
CA ARG A 88 10.04 10.56 9.69
C ARG A 88 9.28 11.22 10.84
N ILE A 89 9.45 10.74 12.07
CA ILE A 89 8.90 11.41 13.26
C ILE A 89 9.65 12.72 13.49
N SER A 90 10.98 12.69 13.47
CA SER A 90 11.81 13.87 13.63
C SER A 90 11.51 14.94 12.58
N SER A 91 11.30 14.57 11.30
CA SER A 91 10.96 15.54 10.27
C SER A 91 9.63 16.24 10.53
N ARG A 92 8.62 15.53 11.06
CA ARG A 92 7.34 16.13 11.49
C ARG A 92 7.52 17.09 12.66
N ILE A 93 8.36 16.72 13.62
CA ILE A 93 8.69 17.59 14.77
C ILE A 93 9.36 18.88 14.28
N PHE A 94 10.37 18.78 13.41
CA PHE A 94 11.02 19.96 12.81
C PHE A 94 10.03 20.80 11.99
N LEU A 95 9.08 20.18 11.30
CA LEU A 95 8.04 20.89 10.55
C LEU A 95 7.10 21.67 11.48
N ILE A 96 6.72 21.10 12.63
CA ILE A 96 5.92 21.80 13.65
C ILE A 96 6.70 23.01 14.19
N PHE A 97 7.97 22.83 14.56
CA PHE A 97 8.82 23.95 15.00
C PHE A 97 8.96 25.02 13.93
N PHE A 98 9.19 24.62 12.68
CA PHE A 98 9.24 25.54 11.55
C PHE A 98 7.94 26.33 11.40
N ALA A 99 6.77 25.68 11.49
CA ALA A 99 5.47 26.34 11.41
C ALA A 99 5.24 27.32 12.57
N ILE A 100 5.65 26.97 13.80
CA ILE A 100 5.58 27.87 14.96
C ILE A 100 6.46 29.11 14.75
N ILE A 101 7.69 28.92 14.29
CA ILE A 101 8.62 30.03 14.02
C ILE A 101 8.03 30.96 12.96
N VAL A 102 7.61 30.41 11.82
CA VAL A 102 7.00 31.18 10.72
C VAL A 102 5.73 31.90 11.21
N GLY A 103 4.85 31.22 11.95
CA GLY A 103 3.64 31.82 12.50
C GLY A 103 3.92 32.98 13.47
N ALA A 104 4.94 32.84 14.31
CA ALA A 104 5.35 33.90 15.25
C ALA A 104 5.85 35.17 14.53
N PHE A 105 6.40 35.06 13.32
CA PHE A 105 6.77 36.24 12.51
C PHE A 105 5.56 37.04 12.02
N PHE A 106 4.41 36.40 11.79
CA PHE A 106 3.21 37.05 11.25
C PHE A 106 2.30 37.67 12.32
N VAL A 107 2.44 37.28 13.58
CA VAL A 107 1.60 37.77 14.67
C VAL A 107 2.33 38.86 15.46
N PRO A 108 1.88 40.13 15.41
CA PRO A 108 2.58 41.26 16.03
C PRO A 108 2.81 41.10 17.55
N ALA A 109 1.89 40.43 18.24
CA ALA A 109 1.97 40.20 19.70
C ALA A 109 3.18 39.34 20.12
N TYR A 110 3.70 38.49 19.22
CA TYR A 110 4.86 37.63 19.51
C TYR A 110 6.20 38.27 19.14
N ARG A 111 6.21 39.45 18.48
CA ARG A 111 7.44 40.18 18.14
C ARG A 111 8.41 40.45 19.31
N PRO A 112 7.99 40.80 20.54
CA PRO A 112 8.94 40.97 21.65
C PRO A 112 9.56 39.64 22.12
N TYR A 113 8.83 38.53 21.98
CA TYR A 113 9.31 37.18 22.34
C TYR A 113 10.17 36.53 21.24
N LEU A 114 10.13 37.07 20.02
CA LEU A 114 11.03 36.67 18.93
C LEU A 114 12.51 36.98 19.23
N GLY A 115 12.85 37.71 20.29
CA GLY A 115 14.25 37.90 20.73
C GLY A 115 15.00 36.57 20.93
N LEU A 116 14.32 35.53 21.44
CA LEU A 116 14.84 34.15 21.56
C LEU A 116 14.98 33.43 20.21
N PHE A 117 14.19 33.80 19.21
CA PHE A 117 14.21 33.25 17.85
C PHE A 117 15.02 34.10 16.85
N ARG A 118 15.52 35.26 17.29
CA ARG A 118 16.30 36.21 16.50
C ARG A 118 17.72 35.71 16.26
N GLU A 119 18.17 34.72 17.03
CA GLU A 119 19.39 34.00 16.71
C GLU A 119 19.16 33.18 15.43
N LEU A 120 19.68 33.71 14.31
CA LEU A 120 19.78 33.05 13.01
C LEU A 120 20.24 31.59 13.10
N TRP A 121 21.00 31.25 14.15
CA TRP A 121 21.45 29.91 14.47
C TRP A 121 20.31 28.93 14.77
N PHE A 122 19.29 29.31 15.55
CA PHE A 122 18.17 28.41 15.87
C PHE A 122 17.32 28.12 14.63
N PHE A 123 17.04 29.14 13.82
CA PHE A 123 16.32 28.96 12.56
C PHE A 123 17.12 28.09 11.57
N SER A 124 18.43 28.32 11.46
CA SER A 124 19.33 27.52 10.62
C SER A 124 19.36 26.06 11.10
N PHE A 125 19.38 25.82 12.41
CA PHE A 125 19.33 24.48 13.00
C PHE A 125 18.03 23.74 12.65
N VAL A 126 16.88 24.41 12.73
CA VAL A 126 15.58 23.80 12.39
C VAL A 126 15.51 23.45 10.90
N ILE A 127 15.95 24.36 10.01
CA ILE A 127 16.01 24.08 8.56
C ILE A 127 16.96 22.93 8.28
N LEU A 128 18.17 22.95 8.85
CA LEU A 128 19.16 21.90 8.65
C LEU A 128 18.63 20.55 9.15
N GLY A 129 17.98 20.51 10.31
CA GLY A 129 17.32 19.33 10.85
C GLY A 129 16.23 18.79 9.92
N LEU A 130 15.39 19.66 9.35
CA LEU A 130 14.36 19.29 8.39
C LEU A 130 14.95 18.69 7.10
N VAL A 131 16.00 19.31 6.56
CA VAL A 131 16.73 18.82 5.38
C VAL A 131 17.34 17.45 5.67
N ILE A 132 18.15 17.33 6.73
CA ILE A 132 18.84 16.08 7.08
C ILE A 132 17.84 14.94 7.32
N THR A 133 16.78 15.19 8.09
CA THR A 133 15.79 14.14 8.41
C THR A 133 14.99 13.71 7.18
N THR A 134 14.60 14.65 6.31
CA THR A 134 13.84 14.36 5.10
C THR A 134 14.68 13.62 4.07
N TYR A 135 15.87 14.14 3.73
CA TYR A 135 16.77 13.48 2.78
C TYR A 135 17.31 12.16 3.34
N GLY A 136 17.58 12.10 4.64
CA GLY A 136 17.99 10.88 5.33
C GLY A 136 16.93 9.78 5.24
N ALA A 137 15.66 10.13 5.47
CA ALA A 137 14.55 9.18 5.33
C ALA A 137 14.41 8.67 3.89
N ILE A 138 14.50 9.57 2.90
CA ILE A 138 14.45 9.20 1.47
C ILE A 138 15.61 8.27 1.11
N ALA A 139 16.84 8.59 1.54
CA ALA A 139 18.03 7.79 1.27
C ALA A 139 17.94 6.40 1.94
N LEU A 140 17.45 6.31 3.17
CA LEU A 140 17.21 5.05 3.86
C LEU A 140 16.13 4.22 3.17
N ASP A 141 15.01 4.83 2.78
CA ASP A 141 13.97 4.14 2.01
C ASP A 141 14.52 3.56 0.71
N TYR A 142 15.36 4.31 0.00
CA TYR A 142 16.01 3.85 -1.21
C TYR A 142 16.94 2.65 -0.93
N ARG A 143 17.78 2.73 0.12
CA ARG A 143 18.66 1.62 0.53
C ARG A 143 17.89 0.37 0.94
N ILE A 144 16.83 0.52 1.73
CA ILE A 144 15.96 -0.59 2.14
C ILE A 144 15.33 -1.22 0.91
N ARG A 145 14.78 -0.43 -0.02
CA ARG A 145 14.18 -0.94 -1.27
C ARG A 145 15.21 -1.72 -2.09
N ARG A 146 16.42 -1.19 -2.26
CA ARG A 146 17.48 -1.85 -3.04
C ARG A 146 17.88 -3.19 -2.42
N LYS A 147 18.08 -3.24 -1.10
CA LYS A 147 18.39 -4.50 -0.39
C LYS A 147 17.27 -5.52 -0.50
N VAL A 148 16.02 -5.09 -0.35
CA VAL A 148 14.86 -6.00 -0.51
C VAL A 148 14.78 -6.55 -1.93
N VAL A 149 14.93 -5.71 -2.95
CA VAL A 149 14.90 -6.17 -4.37
C VAL A 149 16.03 -7.14 -4.67
N GLN A 150 17.21 -6.94 -4.09
CA GLN A 150 18.32 -7.88 -4.24
C GLN A 150 18.00 -9.22 -3.58
N PHE A 151 17.52 -9.20 -2.34
CA PHE A 151 17.15 -10.40 -1.61
C PHE A 151 15.98 -11.15 -2.27
N GLU A 152 14.99 -10.42 -2.79
CA GLU A 152 13.90 -10.99 -3.58
C GLU A 152 14.48 -11.83 -4.72
N LYS A 153 15.37 -11.27 -5.55
CA LYS A 153 16.01 -12.00 -6.66
C LYS A 153 16.76 -13.25 -6.21
N GLU A 154 17.45 -13.19 -5.08
CA GLU A 154 18.22 -14.29 -4.52
C GLU A 154 17.33 -15.39 -3.90
N THR A 155 16.06 -15.08 -3.58
CA THR A 155 15.15 -15.98 -2.87
C THR A 155 13.87 -16.34 -3.63
N ILE A 156 13.75 -15.97 -4.92
CA ILE A 156 12.59 -16.28 -5.77
C ILE A 156 12.22 -17.76 -5.66
N ASP A 157 13.18 -18.66 -5.85
CA ASP A 157 12.95 -20.11 -5.88
C ASP A 157 12.46 -20.65 -4.53
N ARG A 158 12.89 -20.04 -3.42
CA ARG A 158 12.47 -20.44 -2.07
C ARG A 158 10.99 -20.16 -1.83
N TYR A 159 10.47 -19.06 -2.37
CA TYR A 159 9.09 -18.61 -2.14
C TYR A 159 8.15 -18.92 -3.30
N GLU A 160 8.62 -19.52 -4.39
CA GLU A 160 7.81 -19.81 -5.57
C GLU A 160 6.54 -20.60 -5.23
N LYS A 161 6.66 -21.65 -4.40
CA LYS A 161 5.49 -22.42 -3.93
C LYS A 161 4.48 -21.57 -3.17
N ASN A 162 4.95 -20.63 -2.36
CA ASN A 162 4.11 -19.70 -1.61
C ASN A 162 3.39 -18.74 -2.57
N VAL A 163 4.11 -18.19 -3.55
CA VAL A 163 3.56 -17.31 -4.59
C VAL A 163 2.49 -18.03 -5.41
N GLN A 164 2.73 -19.28 -5.81
CA GLN A 164 1.74 -20.09 -6.55
C GLN A 164 0.47 -20.37 -5.73
N LYS A 165 0.59 -20.58 -4.41
CA LYS A 165 -0.59 -20.71 -3.54
C LYS A 165 -1.37 -19.39 -3.44
N ILE A 166 -0.68 -18.26 -3.34
CA ILE A 166 -1.32 -16.94 -3.37
C ILE A 166 -2.01 -16.70 -4.71
N ALA A 167 -1.38 -17.07 -5.83
CA ALA A 167 -1.99 -16.96 -7.17
C ALA A 167 -3.29 -17.77 -7.25
N ARG A 168 -3.28 -19.03 -6.79
CA ARG A 168 -4.50 -19.86 -6.72
C ARG A 168 -5.57 -19.28 -5.79
N ALA A 169 -5.18 -18.68 -4.67
CA ALA A 169 -6.11 -17.98 -3.78
C ALA A 169 -6.72 -16.74 -4.46
N CYS A 170 -5.93 -15.98 -5.23
CA CYS A 170 -6.43 -14.86 -6.02
C CYS A 170 -7.44 -15.32 -7.07
N GLN A 171 -7.15 -16.39 -7.81
CA GLN A 171 -8.08 -16.97 -8.79
C GLN A 171 -9.41 -17.32 -8.13
N ARG A 172 -9.39 -18.02 -6.98
CA ARG A 172 -10.61 -18.35 -6.22
C ARG A 172 -11.39 -17.12 -5.76
N LEU A 173 -10.71 -16.01 -5.46
CA LEU A 173 -11.39 -14.75 -5.12
C LEU A 173 -12.00 -14.08 -6.37
N ILE A 174 -11.35 -14.17 -7.54
CA ILE A 174 -11.90 -13.71 -8.82
C ILE A 174 -13.13 -14.52 -9.20
N ASP A 175 -13.09 -15.84 -9.05
CA ASP A 175 -14.24 -16.71 -9.29
C ASP A 175 -15.39 -16.39 -8.33
N LEU A 176 -15.09 -16.14 -7.05
CA LEU A 176 -16.09 -15.68 -6.08
C LEU A 176 -16.71 -14.33 -6.49
N LEU A 177 -15.90 -13.41 -7.01
CA LEU A 177 -16.40 -12.12 -7.50
C LEU A 177 -17.31 -12.32 -8.73
N ARG A 178 -16.94 -13.21 -9.66
CA ARG A 178 -17.77 -13.60 -10.81
C ARG A 178 -19.15 -14.07 -10.36
N ASP A 179 -19.17 -14.98 -9.39
CA ASP A 179 -20.39 -15.58 -8.88
C ASP A 179 -21.28 -14.55 -8.17
N GLU A 180 -20.70 -13.64 -7.39
CA GLU A 180 -21.46 -12.57 -6.73
C GLU A 180 -22.00 -11.53 -7.72
N ILE A 181 -21.27 -11.20 -8.79
CA ILE A 181 -21.77 -10.32 -9.86
C ILE A 181 -22.95 -11.00 -10.59
N ARG A 182 -22.81 -12.28 -10.97
CA ARG A 182 -23.88 -13.08 -11.58
C ARG A 182 -25.13 -13.13 -10.71
N ARG A 183 -24.95 -13.35 -9.40
CA ARG A 183 -26.05 -13.44 -8.44
C ARG A 183 -26.79 -12.11 -8.28
N THR A 184 -26.05 -11.01 -8.19
CA THR A 184 -26.61 -9.65 -8.00
C THR A 184 -27.08 -9.02 -9.31
N ARG A 185 -26.82 -9.67 -10.47
CA ARG A 185 -27.15 -9.19 -11.82
C ARG A 185 -26.63 -7.79 -12.11
N LYS A 186 -25.47 -7.46 -11.55
CA LYS A 186 -24.82 -6.17 -11.79
C LYS A 186 -23.92 -6.22 -13.00
N ASP A 187 -23.63 -5.05 -13.53
CA ASP A 187 -22.72 -4.90 -14.65
C ASP A 187 -21.26 -5.14 -14.19
N PRO A 188 -20.51 -6.09 -14.78
CA PRO A 188 -19.08 -6.26 -14.48
C PRO A 188 -18.24 -5.00 -14.71
N TYR A 189 -18.65 -4.12 -15.63
CA TYR A 189 -17.94 -2.86 -15.92
C TYR A 189 -17.94 -1.89 -14.74
N ASP A 190 -18.88 -2.02 -13.80
CA ASP A 190 -18.92 -1.21 -12.58
C ASP A 190 -17.86 -1.63 -11.54
N PHE A 191 -17.23 -2.79 -11.72
CA PHE A 191 -16.30 -3.38 -10.75
C PHE A 191 -14.92 -3.73 -11.36
N PRO A 192 -14.19 -2.73 -11.89
CA PRO A 192 -12.87 -2.97 -12.46
C PRO A 192 -11.85 -3.34 -11.38
N ILE A 193 -11.14 -4.44 -11.60
CA ILE A 193 -10.08 -4.95 -10.74
C ILE A 193 -8.73 -4.46 -11.26
N ARG A 194 -7.84 -4.06 -10.34
CA ARG A 194 -6.45 -3.74 -10.68
C ARG A 194 -5.56 -4.94 -10.37
N LEU A 195 -4.93 -5.47 -11.40
CA LEU A 195 -4.06 -6.62 -11.32
C LEU A 195 -2.64 -6.24 -11.75
N PHE A 196 -1.65 -6.90 -11.18
CA PHE A 196 -0.23 -6.83 -11.51
C PHE A 196 0.19 -8.00 -12.40
N TYR A 197 -0.64 -9.04 -12.48
CA TYR A 197 -0.48 -10.22 -13.34
C TYR A 197 -1.75 -10.43 -14.17
N ASP A 198 -1.58 -10.92 -15.39
CA ASP A 198 -2.62 -11.12 -16.41
C ASP A 198 -2.96 -12.60 -16.66
N ASP A 199 -2.40 -13.52 -15.87
CA ASP A 199 -2.51 -14.97 -16.01
C ASP A 199 -3.73 -15.58 -15.29
N TYR A 200 -4.74 -14.77 -15.00
CA TYR A 200 -5.97 -15.22 -14.34
C TYR A 200 -7.03 -15.65 -15.34
N ASP A 201 -7.82 -16.66 -14.98
CA ASP A 201 -8.87 -17.20 -15.84
C ASP A 201 -10.16 -16.39 -15.76
N GLY A 202 -10.73 -16.11 -16.94
CA GLY A 202 -12.01 -15.42 -17.13
C GLY A 202 -12.02 -13.98 -16.61
N ILE A 203 -10.91 -13.27 -16.81
CA ILE A 203 -10.84 -11.82 -16.76
C ILE A 203 -10.69 -11.27 -18.18
N GLN A 204 -11.20 -10.07 -18.42
CA GLN A 204 -10.98 -9.31 -19.65
C GLN A 204 -10.23 -8.03 -19.33
N ILE A 205 -9.06 -7.84 -19.94
CA ILE A 205 -8.24 -6.64 -19.75
C ILE A 205 -8.84 -5.51 -20.57
N ILE A 206 -9.24 -4.43 -19.90
CA ILE A 206 -9.79 -3.21 -20.53
C ILE A 206 -8.65 -2.23 -20.82
N ASP A 207 -7.70 -2.11 -19.90
CA ASP A 207 -6.61 -1.15 -20.00
C ASP A 207 -5.34 -1.71 -19.34
N SER A 208 -4.18 -1.20 -19.77
CA SER A 208 -2.89 -1.50 -19.13
C SER A 208 -2.00 -0.26 -19.12
N PHE A 209 -1.46 0.09 -17.96
CA PHE A 209 -0.59 1.25 -17.82
C PHE A 209 0.60 0.98 -16.92
N ASN A 210 1.67 1.75 -17.10
CA ASN A 210 2.86 1.72 -16.26
C ASN A 210 2.83 2.91 -15.30
N PRO A 211 2.58 2.71 -13.99
CA PRO A 211 2.53 3.82 -13.04
C PRO A 211 3.90 4.51 -12.97
N ARG A 212 3.93 5.85 -13.05
CA ARG A 212 5.14 6.65 -12.77
C ARG A 212 5.13 7.05 -11.29
N ILE A 213 6.17 6.70 -10.52
CA ILE A 213 6.28 7.07 -9.10
C ILE A 213 6.79 8.52 -8.93
N MET A 214 7.42 9.06 -9.96
CA MET A 214 7.83 10.45 -10.13
C MET A 214 8.06 10.65 -11.63
N LEU A 215 8.13 11.90 -12.11
CA LEU A 215 8.34 12.24 -13.53
C LEU A 215 9.45 11.41 -14.23
N PHE A 216 10.42 10.88 -13.46
CA PHE A 216 11.64 10.25 -13.96
C PHE A 216 11.79 8.74 -13.66
N PHE A 217 10.91 8.12 -12.86
CA PHE A 217 11.05 6.70 -12.49
C PHE A 217 9.83 5.88 -12.94
N LYS A 218 10.00 5.11 -14.02
CA LYS A 218 9.02 4.12 -14.50
C LYS A 218 8.95 2.96 -13.49
N GLN A 219 7.76 2.58 -13.03
CA GLN A 219 7.61 1.29 -12.35
C GLN A 219 7.96 0.17 -13.33
N LYS A 220 8.67 -0.86 -12.83
CA LYS A 220 9.03 -2.03 -13.62
C LYS A 220 7.82 -2.89 -14.02
N PHE A 221 6.69 -2.72 -13.32
CA PHE A 221 5.51 -3.57 -13.47
C PHE A 221 4.36 -2.80 -14.11
N LYS A 222 3.76 -3.42 -15.13
CA LYS A 222 2.47 -3.01 -15.68
C LYS A 222 1.38 -3.23 -14.65
N VAL A 223 0.38 -2.36 -14.65
CA VAL A 223 -0.88 -2.55 -13.94
C VAL A 223 -1.95 -2.73 -14.99
N TYR A 224 -2.68 -3.83 -14.87
CA TYR A 224 -3.79 -4.21 -15.72
C TYR A 224 -5.09 -3.80 -15.03
N VAL A 225 -5.98 -3.15 -15.76
CA VAL A 225 -7.36 -2.92 -15.33
C VAL A 225 -8.20 -3.97 -16.05
N ALA A 226 -8.78 -4.88 -15.28
CA ALA A 226 -9.54 -6.00 -15.81
C ALA A 226 -10.94 -6.05 -15.22
N ILE A 227 -11.90 -6.54 -16.00
CA ILE A 227 -13.22 -6.91 -15.50
C ILE A 227 -13.37 -8.42 -15.52
N VAL A 228 -14.31 -8.92 -14.73
CA VAL A 228 -14.61 -10.35 -14.73
C VAL A 228 -15.51 -10.67 -15.92
N SER A 229 -15.12 -11.67 -16.72
CA SER A 229 -15.98 -12.21 -17.77
C SER A 229 -17.09 -13.03 -17.11
N VAL A 230 -18.32 -12.53 -17.21
CA VAL A 230 -19.53 -13.11 -16.61
C VAL A 230 -20.30 -13.93 -17.63
#